data_AF-A0A7S2FI71-F1
#
_entry.id   AF-A0A7S2FI71-F1
#
_cell.length_a   1.000
_cell.length_b   1.000
_cell.length_c   1.000
_cell.angle_alpha   90.00
_cell.angle_beta   90.00
_cell.angle_gamma   90.00
#
_symmetry.space_group_name_H-M   'P 1'
#
loop_
_entity.id
_entity.type
_entity.pdbx_description
1 polymer ?
#
loop_
_entity_poly.entity_id
_entity_poly.type
_entity_poly.pdbx_seq_one_letter_code
_entity_poly.pdbx_strand_id
1 'polypeptide(L)'
;DNIADSVIKKIKPLIENPAFEPEMVKKSSSACRAMCMWVRAMYKYHCVVLEVEPKRALLEEAKASLKITMEVLEVAQAKLKEVMDKIAFLEKGFNEANAKKLKLENDVNACRGRLGRATKLIG
;
A
#
# COMPACT_ATOMS: atom_id res chain seq x y z
N ASP A 1 -26.09 -15.59 -0.28
CA ASP A 1 -25.30 -15.72 0.96
C ASP A 1 -26.06 -16.15 2.20
N ASN A 2 -27.34 -16.54 2.14
CA ASN A 2 -28.10 -16.79 3.36
C ASN A 2 -28.90 -18.10 3.30
N ILE A 3 -28.20 -19.24 3.18
CA ILE A 3 -28.82 -20.55 3.43
C ILE A 3 -28.60 -20.88 4.89
N ALA A 4 -29.69 -21.05 5.65
CA ALA A 4 -29.59 -21.43 7.05
C ALA A 4 -28.93 -22.81 7.21
N ASP A 5 -28.06 -22.95 8.20
CA ASP A 5 -27.38 -24.22 8.54
C ASP A 5 -28.37 -25.37 8.75
N SER A 6 -29.57 -25.07 9.25
CA SER A 6 -30.64 -26.04 9.44
C SER A 6 -31.12 -26.67 8.13
N VAL A 7 -31.11 -25.91 7.03
CA VAL A 7 -31.46 -26.38 5.68
C VAL A 7 -30.32 -27.23 5.12
N ILE A 8 -29.07 -26.80 5.28
CA ILE A 8 -27.88 -27.53 4.83
C ILE A 8 -27.74 -28.88 5.55
N LYS A 9 -27.97 -28.91 6.87
CA LYS A 9 -27.97 -30.14 7.67
C LYS A 9 -29.01 -31.16 7.21
N LYS A 10 -30.21 -30.69 6.81
CA LYS A 10 -31.26 -31.56 6.27
C LYS A 10 -30.94 -32.11 4.88
N ILE A 11 -30.21 -31.35 4.07
CA ILE A 11 -29.86 -31.74 2.70
C ILE A 11 -28.59 -32.62 2.68
N LYS A 12 -27.71 -32.52 3.67
CA LYS A 12 -26.46 -33.30 3.77
C LYS A 12 -26.62 -34.81 3.50
N PRO A 13 -27.58 -35.55 4.10
CA PRO A 13 -27.77 -36.97 3.82
C PRO A 13 -28.13 -37.27 2.36
N LEU A 14 -28.83 -36.35 1.69
CA LEU A 14 -29.16 -36.46 0.28
C LEU A 14 -27.92 -36.27 -0.60
N ILE A 15 -27.00 -35.39 -0.23
CA ILE A 15 -25.75 -35.12 -0.97
C ILE A 15 -24.73 -36.25 -0.82
N GLU A 16 -24.69 -36.90 0.35
CA GLU A 16 -23.83 -38.05 0.64
C GLU A 16 -24.35 -39.35 0.01
N ASN A 17 -25.62 -39.38 -0.42
CA ASN A 17 -26.21 -40.55 -1.06
C ASN A 17 -25.71 -40.71 -2.52
N PRO A 18 -25.06 -41.84 -2.87
CA PRO A 18 -24.60 -42.11 -4.23
C PRO A 18 -25.71 -42.14 -5.29
N ALA A 19 -26.96 -42.41 -4.88
CA ALA A 19 -28.12 -42.37 -5.77
C ALA A 19 -28.49 -40.94 -6.22
N PHE A 20 -28.01 -39.92 -5.50
CA PHE A 20 -28.21 -38.50 -5.80
C PHE A 20 -26.99 -37.88 -6.50
N GLU A 21 -26.24 -38.68 -7.26
CA GLU A 21 -25.21 -38.17 -8.17
C GLU A 21 -25.87 -37.75 -9.50
N PRO A 22 -25.48 -36.62 -10.13
CA PRO A 22 -26.11 -36.14 -11.36
C PRO A 22 -26.18 -37.19 -12.48
N GLU A 23 -25.16 -38.06 -12.60
CA GLU A 23 -25.12 -39.11 -13.61
C GLU A 23 -26.07 -40.28 -13.30
N MET A 24 -26.40 -40.52 -12.02
CA MET A 24 -27.42 -41.50 -11.62
C MET A 24 -28.83 -40.94 -11.81
N VAL A 25 -29.05 -39.68 -11.43
CA VAL A 25 -30.35 -39.00 -11.57
C VAL A 25 -30.70 -38.75 -13.05
N LYS A 26 -29.70 -38.56 -13.91
CA LYS A 26 -29.88 -38.42 -15.37
C LYS A 26 -30.58 -39.63 -16.00
N LYS A 27 -30.40 -40.83 -15.44
CA LYS A 27 -31.06 -42.06 -15.93
C LYS A 27 -32.58 -42.01 -15.75
N SER A 28 -33.07 -41.19 -14.82
CA SER A 28 -34.50 -41.00 -14.57
C SER A 28 -35.05 -39.77 -15.30
N SER A 29 -34.36 -38.62 -15.23
CA SER A 29 -34.80 -37.38 -15.90
C SER A 29 -33.68 -36.36 -16.09
N SER A 30 -33.66 -35.73 -17.28
CA SER A 30 -32.71 -34.65 -17.60
C SER A 30 -32.97 -33.37 -16.80
N ALA A 31 -34.23 -33.06 -16.48
CA ALA A 31 -34.58 -31.91 -15.65
C ALA A 31 -34.17 -32.14 -14.19
N CYS A 32 -34.36 -33.36 -13.67
CA CYS A 32 -33.93 -33.72 -12.31
C CYS A 32 -32.40 -33.68 -12.15
N ARG A 33 -31.64 -33.97 -13.21
CA ARG A 33 -30.18 -33.80 -13.24
C ARG A 33 -29.75 -32.34 -12.99
N ALA A 34 -30.41 -31.38 -13.63
CA ALA A 34 -30.09 -29.96 -13.46
C ALA A 34 -30.35 -29.50 -12.02
N MET A 35 -31.47 -29.94 -11.43
CA MET A 35 -31.79 -29.67 -10.03
C MET A 35 -30.77 -30.29 -9.07
N CYS A 36 -30.38 -31.56 -9.30
CA CYS A 36 -29.34 -32.23 -8.50
C CYS A 36 -28.02 -31.46 -8.53
N MET A 37 -27.56 -31.02 -9.71
CA MET A 37 -26.34 -30.20 -9.81
C MET A 37 -26.46 -28.87 -9.06
N TRP A 38 -27.59 -28.17 -9.18
CA TRP A 38 -27.80 -26.91 -8.49
C TRP A 38 -27.76 -27.07 -6.97
N VAL A 39 -28.46 -28.07 -6.41
CA VAL A 39 -28.46 -28.31 -4.96
C VAL A 39 -27.05 -28.65 -4.45
N ARG A 40 -26.29 -29.46 -5.19
CA ARG A 40 -24.89 -29.78 -4.83
C ARG A 40 -23.98 -28.56 -4.91
N ALA A 41 -24.16 -27.71 -5.92
CA ALA A 41 -23.43 -26.46 -6.05
C ALA A 41 -23.73 -25.51 -4.88
N MET A 42 -25.00 -25.38 -4.47
CA MET A 42 -25.40 -24.56 -3.33
C MET A 42 -24.85 -25.10 -2.00
N TYR A 43 -24.84 -26.42 -1.81
CA TYR A 43 -24.21 -27.06 -0.64
C TYR A 43 -22.72 -26.74 -0.58
N LYS A 44 -21.99 -26.93 -1.69
CA LYS A 44 -20.56 -26.61 -1.79
C LYS A 44 -20.28 -25.13 -1.56
N TYR A 45 -21.11 -24.26 -2.13
CA TYR A 45 -21.02 -22.81 -1.94
C TYR A 45 -21.08 -22.45 -0.46
N HIS A 46 -22.07 -22.98 0.27
CA HIS A 46 -22.21 -22.71 1.70
C HIS A 46 -20.99 -23.16 2.52
N CYS A 47 -20.46 -24.35 2.27
CA CYS A 47 -19.23 -24.81 2.95
C CYS A 47 -18.04 -23.88 2.67
N VAL A 48 -17.88 -23.44 1.42
CA VAL A 48 -16.80 -22.53 1.02
C VAL A 48 -16.99 -21.15 1.67
N VAL A 49 -18.21 -20.65 1.79
CA VAL A 49 -18.50 -19.37 2.47
C VAL A 49 -18.06 -19.44 3.93
N LEU A 50 -18.38 -20.52 4.66
CA LEU A 50 -17.95 -20.70 6.05
C LEU A 50 -16.41 -20.68 6.20
N GLU A 51 -15.67 -21.23 5.23
CA GLU A 51 -14.21 -21.20 5.24
C GLU A 51 -13.62 -19.84 4.84
N VAL A 52 -14.34 -19.08 3.99
CA VAL A 52 -13.87 -17.82 3.41
C VAL A 52 -14.23 -16.61 4.27
N GLU A 53 -15.34 -16.63 5.01
CA GLU A 53 -15.73 -15.58 5.94
C GLU A 53 -14.65 -15.21 6.96
N PRO A 54 -14.04 -16.14 7.73
CA PRO A 54 -13.01 -15.78 8.68
C PRO A 54 -11.78 -15.18 8.00
N LYS A 55 -11.44 -15.66 6.79
CA LYS A 55 -10.34 -15.12 5.99
C LYS A 55 -10.63 -13.70 5.50
N ARG A 56 -11.87 -13.42 5.10
CA ARG A 56 -12.31 -12.08 4.72
C ARG A 56 -12.25 -11.12 5.90
N ALA A 57 -12.71 -11.55 7.07
CA ALA A 57 -12.63 -10.75 8.29
C ALA A 57 -11.17 -10.39 8.65
N LEU A 58 -10.27 -11.38 8.68
CA LEU A 58 -8.84 -11.14 8.90
C LEU A 58 -8.22 -10.20 7.86
N LEU A 59 -8.62 -10.36 6.59
CA LEU A 59 -8.10 -9.55 5.50
C LEU A 59 -8.55 -8.09 5.62
N GLU A 60 -9.79 -7.83 6.01
CA GLU A 60 -10.28 -6.47 6.24
C GLU A 60 -9.61 -5.84 7.48
N GLU A 61 -9.35 -6.60 8.54
CA GLU A 61 -8.57 -6.12 9.69
C GLU A 61 -7.12 -5.77 9.31
N ALA A 62 -6.46 -6.65 8.55
CA ALA A 62 -5.10 -6.41 8.06
C ALA A 62 -5.05 -5.19 7.12
N LYS A 63 -6.05 -5.01 6.25
CA LYS A 63 -6.15 -3.81 5.41
C LYS A 63 -6.37 -2.54 6.22
N ALA A 64 -7.19 -2.59 7.28
CA ALA A 64 -7.42 -1.44 8.14
C ALA A 64 -6.13 -1.02 8.86
N SER A 65 -5.39 -1.97 9.42
CA SER A 65 -4.09 -1.69 10.05
C SER A 65 -3.04 -1.19 9.04
N LEU A 66 -3.00 -1.79 7.83
CA LEU A 66 -2.14 -1.31 6.74
C LEU A 66 -2.48 0.14 6.36
N LYS A 67 -3.76 0.49 6.27
CA LYS A 67 -4.17 1.86 5.93
C LYS A 67 -3.68 2.86 6.97
N ILE A 68 -3.87 2.56 8.26
CA ILE A 68 -3.40 3.43 9.36
C ILE A 68 -1.88 3.61 9.30
N THR A 69 -1.12 2.51 9.10
CA THR A 69 0.34 2.59 9.02
C THR A 69 0.82 3.38 7.79
N MET A 70 0.14 3.25 6.65
CA MET A 70 0.45 4.03 5.45
C MET A 70 0.17 5.51 5.66
N GLU A 71 -0.94 5.88 6.30
CA GLU A 71 -1.25 7.28 6.63
C GLU A 71 -0.16 7.90 7.53
N VAL A 72 0.31 7.16 8.54
CA VAL A 72 1.41 7.60 9.40
C VAL A 72 2.72 7.75 8.61
N LEU A 73 2.99 6.80 7.71
CA LEU A 73 4.18 6.83 6.87
C LEU A 73 4.18 8.04 5.93
N GLU A 74 3.05 8.33 5.28
CA GLU A 74 2.91 9.48 4.39
C GLU A 74 3.16 10.80 5.13
N VAL A 75 2.62 10.95 6.34
CA VAL A 75 2.88 12.13 7.19
C VAL A 75 4.37 12.24 7.54
N ALA A 76 5.02 11.13 7.89
CA ALA A 76 6.45 11.13 8.21
C ALA A 76 7.31 11.48 6.99
N GLN A 77 6.99 10.92 5.82
CA GLN A 77 7.67 11.22 4.56
C GLN A 77 7.49 12.68 4.13
N ALA A 78 6.29 13.24 4.30
CA ALA A 78 6.02 14.64 4.01
C ALA A 78 6.87 15.58 4.90
N LYS A 79 6.93 15.29 6.20
CA LYS A 79 7.79 16.04 7.15
C LYS A 79 9.27 15.91 6.78
N LEU A 80 9.72 14.71 6.43
CA LEU A 80 11.11 14.49 6.02
C LEU A 80 11.45 15.31 4.77
N LYS A 81 10.56 15.33 3.78
CA LYS A 81 10.72 16.13 2.56
C LYS A 81 10.82 17.62 2.88
N GLU A 82 9.93 18.14 3.73
CA GLU A 82 9.98 19.54 4.15
C GLU A 82 11.31 19.92 4.81
N VAL A 83 11.84 19.05 5.68
CA VAL A 83 13.15 19.27 6.33
C VAL A 83 14.29 19.21 5.32
N MET A 84 14.27 18.24 4.40
CA MET A 84 15.28 18.13 3.34
C MET A 84 15.28 19.36 2.42
N ASP A 85 14.10 19.86 2.05
CA ASP A 85 13.97 21.07 1.22
C ASP A 85 14.54 22.31 1.94
N LYS A 86 14.30 22.43 3.26
CA LYS A 86 14.88 23.50 4.09
C LYS A 86 16.41 23.39 4.18
N ILE A 87 16.94 22.18 4.36
CA ILE A 87 18.39 21.95 4.37
C ILE A 87 18.99 22.37 3.04
N ALA A 88 18.43 21.92 1.92
CA ALA A 88 18.91 22.28 0.58
C ALA A 88 18.89 23.81 0.34
N PHE A 89 17.84 24.50 0.80
CA PHE A 89 17.76 25.95 0.73
C PHE A 89 18.85 26.64 1.56
N LEU A 90 19.05 26.20 2.80
CA LEU A 90 20.07 26.76 3.68
C LEU A 90 21.50 26.48 3.18
N GLU A 91 21.77 25.27 2.68
CA GLU A 91 23.05 24.92 2.08
C GLU A 91 23.36 25.78 0.86
N LYS A 92 22.36 26.02 0.00
CA LYS A 92 22.52 26.94 -1.14
C LYS A 92 22.86 28.36 -0.67
N GLY A 93 22.11 28.90 0.28
CA GLY A 93 22.36 30.24 0.83
C GLY A 93 23.73 30.36 1.50
N PHE A 94 24.13 29.33 2.25
CA PHE A 94 25.44 29.26 2.89
C PHE A 94 26.57 29.27 1.86
N ASN A 95 26.47 28.45 0.81
CA ASN A 95 27.47 28.39 -0.26
C ASN A 95 27.57 29.71 -1.02
N GLU A 96 26.45 30.37 -1.32
CA GLU A 96 26.44 31.70 -1.95
C GLU A 96 27.07 32.77 -1.06
N ALA A 97 26.76 32.78 0.23
CA ALA A 97 27.35 33.71 1.19
C ALA A 97 28.86 33.48 1.34
N ASN A 98 29.29 32.22 1.40
CA ASN A 98 30.69 31.86 1.49
C ASN A 98 31.46 32.26 0.21
N ALA A 99 30.86 32.07 -0.97
CA ALA A 99 31.46 32.52 -2.23
C ALA A 99 31.60 34.05 -2.28
N LYS A 100 30.58 34.80 -1.82
CA LYS A 100 30.64 36.27 -1.71
C LYS A 100 31.72 36.73 -0.72
N LYS A 101 31.82 36.07 0.43
CA LYS A 101 32.86 36.33 1.42
C LYS A 101 34.26 36.15 0.82
N LEU A 102 34.51 35.01 0.17
CA LEU A 102 35.79 34.72 -0.47
C LEU A 102 36.13 35.76 -1.56
N LYS A 103 35.14 36.18 -2.35
CA LYS A 103 35.32 37.23 -3.36
C LYS A 103 35.72 38.57 -2.73
N LEU A 104 35.01 38.99 -1.67
CA LEU A 104 35.32 40.22 -0.95
C LEU A 104 36.70 40.18 -0.29
N GLU A 105 37.08 39.05 0.32
CA GLU A 105 38.42 38.86 0.89
C GLU A 105 39.51 39.00 -0.19
N ASN A 106 39.29 38.42 -1.37
CA ASN A 106 40.20 38.56 -2.51
C ASN A 106 40.28 40.00 -3.01
N ASP A 107 39.15 40.71 -3.13
CA ASP A 107 39.10 42.10 -3.57
C ASP A 107 39.82 43.03 -2.58
N VAL A 108 39.62 42.83 -1.27
CA VAL A 108 40.32 43.57 -0.20
C VAL A 108 41.82 43.32 -0.26
N ASN A 109 42.25 42.07 -0.41
CA ASN A 109 43.67 41.72 -0.54
C ASN A 109 44.29 42.34 -1.80
N ALA A 110 43.58 42.33 -2.92
CA ALA A 110 44.01 42.96 -4.16
C ALA A 110 44.15 44.48 -4.01
N CYS A 111 43.18 45.16 -3.40
CA CYS A 111 43.23 46.59 -3.10
C CYS A 111 44.39 46.94 -2.15
N ARG A 112 44.59 46.16 -1.08
CA ARG A 112 45.71 46.35 -0.16
C ARG A 112 47.05 46.22 -0.87
N GLY A 113 47.19 45.23 -1.74
CA GLY A 113 48.40 45.06 -2.56
C GLY A 113 48.63 46.20 -3.57
N ARG A 114 47.57 46.76 -4.16
CA ARG A 114 47.65 47.96 -5.02
C ARG A 114 48.08 49.19 -4.23
N LEU A 115 47.48 49.44 -3.06
CA LEU A 115 47.85 50.55 -2.17
C LEU A 115 49.32 50.45 -1.76
N GLY A 116 49.77 49.28 -1.28
CA GLY A 116 51.18 49.11 -0.88
C GLY A 116 52.17 49.37 -2.01
N ARG A 117 51.84 48.99 -3.25
CA ARG A 117 52.67 49.32 -4.43
C ARG A 117 52.68 50.82 -4.72
N ALA A 118 51.53 51.48 -4.67
CA ALA A 118 51.43 52.92 -4.88
C ALA A 118 52.23 53.71 -3.83
N THR A 119 52.15 53.32 -2.55
CA THR A 119 52.93 53.95 -1.46
C THR A 119 54.44 53.84 -1.70
N LYS A 120 54.91 52.69 -2.23
CA LYS A 120 56.33 52.43 -2.51
C LYS A 120 56.87 53.12 -3.77
N LEU A 121 55.98 53.69 -4.60
CA LEU A 121 56.33 54.47 -5.79
C LEU A 121 56.33 55.99 -5.50
N ILE A 122 55.64 56.42 -4.44
CA ILE A 122 55.50 57.83 -4.05
C ILE A 122 56.51 58.20 -2.95
N GLY A 123 56.86 57.27 -2.06
CA GLY A 123 57.95 57.40 -1.08
C GLY A 123 59.22 56.74 -1.59
#